data_AF-A0A9D1UQP8-F1
#
_entry.id   AF-A0A9D1UQP8-F1
#
_cell.length_a   1.000
_cell.length_b   1.000
_cell.length_c   1.000
_cell.angle_alpha   90.00
_cell.angle_beta   90.00
_cell.angle_gamma   90.00
#
_symmetry.space_group_name_H-M   'P 1'
#
loop_
_entity.id
_entity.type
_entity.pdbx_description
1 polymer ?
#
loop_
_entity_poly.entity_id
_entity_poly.type
_entity_poly.pdbx_seq_one_letter_code
_entity_poly.pdbx_strand_id
1 'polypeptide(L)'
;MTLKKFAAAIIPTIMVPSALVACADKADVNSSAAIQVTATDEKCELSSTELSTGTNSFEVTNEGSKINEFYVMTAAGRVEGEVENIGPGASRTLMVELRDAGDYEALCKPGMVGEGISQTLQVTGDSVSSVEGDEALAEAVDNYISYVRAQADNLHDQSEKFIAAIEGGNVEEAKALFPVVRTPYERIEPVAEAFPNDLDPRLDLREADLADSDEWTGFHRIEKDLWVDGKITEDTKAMAKQLGEDLDELVEGVNSDEFSVTPVQIATGAQGLLDEIATGKITGEEDIFSHTDLYDFQANLEGSRAAIAALETPLEERSPGTLDEINERFDQVQELLNKYREGDGFISYDKVTEPQRKELSAALDHLTEAVAQVQGIIAK
;
A
#
# COMPACT_ATOMS: atom_id res chain seq x y z
N MET A 1 27.80 -88.21 -50.04
CA MET A 1 28.16 -86.83 -50.43
C MET A 1 26.87 -86.07 -50.71
N THR A 2 26.31 -85.42 -49.69
CA THR A 2 25.11 -84.61 -49.85
C THR A 2 25.04 -83.66 -48.65
N LEU A 3 25.52 -82.43 -48.84
CA LEU A 3 25.30 -81.32 -47.90
C LEU A 3 23.92 -80.71 -48.22
N LYS A 4 23.02 -80.65 -47.24
CA LYS A 4 21.94 -79.68 -47.17
C LYS A 4 22.00 -79.00 -45.81
N LYS A 5 22.26 -77.69 -45.83
CA LYS A 5 22.37 -76.80 -44.66
C LYS A 5 20.95 -76.42 -44.19
N PHE A 6 20.70 -76.57 -42.89
CA PHE A 6 19.59 -75.95 -42.16
C PHE A 6 20.17 -75.30 -40.90
N ALA A 7 19.96 -73.99 -40.73
CA ALA A 7 20.05 -73.25 -39.45
C ALA A 7 19.34 -71.91 -39.70
N ALA A 8 18.07 -71.78 -39.31
CA ALA A 8 17.58 -71.34 -37.99
C ALA A 8 17.68 -69.81 -37.83
N ALA A 9 16.54 -69.14 -38.06
CA ALA A 9 16.34 -67.72 -37.83
C ALA A 9 16.17 -67.45 -36.33
N ILE A 10 16.89 -66.47 -35.80
CA ILE A 10 16.78 -65.96 -34.44
C ILE A 10 15.85 -64.75 -34.47
N ILE A 11 14.74 -64.79 -33.73
CA ILE A 11 13.86 -63.64 -33.48
C ILE A 11 14.27 -63.05 -32.12
N PRO A 12 14.71 -61.78 -32.03
CA PRO A 12 14.95 -61.15 -30.75
C PRO A 12 13.63 -60.64 -30.15
N THR A 13 13.30 -61.11 -28.95
CA THR A 13 12.21 -60.59 -28.12
C THR A 13 12.67 -59.29 -27.47
N ILE A 14 12.08 -58.16 -27.88
CA ILE A 14 12.31 -56.86 -27.24
C ILE A 14 11.45 -56.79 -25.98
N MET A 15 12.09 -56.75 -24.82
CA MET A 15 11.46 -56.50 -23.52
C MET A 15 11.44 -54.99 -23.29
N VAL A 16 10.24 -54.40 -23.27
CA VAL A 16 10.05 -52.97 -22.96
C VAL A 16 9.94 -52.83 -21.43
N PRO A 17 10.79 -52.04 -20.76
CA PRO A 17 10.61 -51.74 -19.35
C PRO A 17 9.52 -50.68 -19.18
N SER A 18 8.44 -51.06 -18.51
CA SER A 18 7.41 -50.13 -18.02
C SER A 18 7.99 -49.30 -16.88
N ALA A 19 8.28 -48.03 -17.14
CA ALA A 19 8.54 -47.04 -16.09
C ALA A 19 7.20 -46.71 -15.41
N LEU A 20 7.07 -47.13 -14.15
CA LEU A 20 6.00 -46.65 -13.26
C LEU A 20 6.34 -45.21 -12.88
N VAL A 21 5.68 -44.25 -13.51
CA VAL A 21 5.62 -42.86 -13.04
C VAL A 21 4.62 -42.86 -11.89
N ALA A 22 5.11 -42.74 -10.66
CA ALA A 22 4.29 -42.39 -9.52
C ALA A 22 4.01 -40.89 -9.61
N CYS A 23 2.78 -40.53 -9.99
CA CYS A 23 2.26 -39.19 -9.73
C CYS A 23 2.08 -39.08 -8.22
N ALA A 24 2.98 -38.35 -7.56
CA ALA A 24 2.63 -37.66 -6.35
C ALA A 24 1.95 -36.38 -6.81
N ASP A 25 0.65 -36.27 -6.58
CA ASP A 25 -0.09 -35.01 -6.75
C ASP A 25 0.52 -34.00 -5.77
N LYS A 26 1.48 -33.20 -6.26
CA LYS A 26 1.66 -31.86 -5.72
C LYS A 26 0.38 -31.13 -6.07
N ALA A 27 -0.28 -30.53 -5.08
CA ALA A 27 -1.26 -29.50 -5.37
C ALA A 27 -0.58 -28.46 -6.25
N ASP A 28 -0.98 -28.40 -7.52
CA ASP A 28 -0.65 -27.28 -8.38
C ASP A 28 -1.32 -26.07 -7.75
N VAL A 29 -0.51 -25.14 -7.25
CA VAL A 29 -0.96 -23.77 -7.04
C VAL A 29 -1.41 -23.31 -8.42
N ASN A 30 -2.72 -23.16 -8.62
CA ASN A 30 -3.25 -22.51 -9.80
C ASN A 30 -2.72 -21.07 -9.77
N SER A 31 -1.58 -20.81 -10.39
CA SER A 31 -1.23 -19.45 -10.79
C SER A 31 -2.23 -19.07 -11.89
N SER A 32 -3.41 -18.59 -11.50
CA SER A 32 -4.31 -17.94 -12.43
C SER A 32 -3.51 -16.85 -13.16
N ALA A 33 -3.71 -16.75 -14.48
CA ALA A 33 -3.07 -15.68 -15.23
C ALA A 33 -3.52 -14.34 -14.64
N ALA A 34 -2.59 -13.40 -14.47
CA ALA A 34 -2.90 -12.11 -13.88
C ALA A 34 -4.01 -11.38 -14.67
N ILE A 35 -4.95 -10.79 -13.93
CA ILE A 35 -6.09 -10.04 -14.47
C ILE A 35 -5.55 -8.75 -15.06
N GLN A 36 -5.69 -8.57 -16.37
CA GLN A 36 -5.28 -7.32 -17.01
C GLN A 36 -6.32 -6.25 -16.72
N VAL A 37 -5.88 -5.10 -16.24
CA VAL A 37 -6.71 -3.92 -16.00
C VAL A 37 -6.23 -2.79 -16.90
N THR A 38 -7.08 -2.35 -17.82
CA THR A 38 -6.83 -1.18 -18.66
C THR A 38 -7.61 0.00 -18.09
N ALA A 39 -6.91 0.88 -17.39
CA ALA A 39 -7.45 2.11 -16.83
C ALA A 39 -7.34 3.23 -17.86
N THR A 40 -8.42 3.97 -18.09
CA THR A 40 -8.49 5.13 -18.99
C THR A 40 -9.24 6.27 -18.32
N ASP A 41 -9.32 7.43 -18.97
CA ASP A 41 -10.05 8.58 -18.43
C ASP A 41 -11.57 8.34 -18.27
N GLU A 42 -12.14 7.34 -18.96
CA GLU A 42 -13.59 7.08 -19.01
C GLU A 42 -13.96 5.62 -18.72
N LYS A 43 -12.98 4.73 -18.58
CA LYS A 43 -13.21 3.30 -18.35
C LYS A 43 -12.17 2.67 -17.45
N CYS A 44 -12.61 1.68 -16.67
CA CYS A 44 -11.78 0.67 -16.04
C CYS A 44 -12.13 -0.66 -16.71
N GLU A 45 -11.30 -1.23 -17.59
CA GLU A 45 -11.60 -2.48 -18.31
C GLU A 45 -10.79 -3.65 -17.75
N LEU A 46 -11.45 -4.70 -17.25
CA LEU A 46 -10.80 -5.90 -16.70
C LEU A 46 -10.92 -7.09 -17.65
N SER A 47 -9.86 -7.91 -17.76
CA SER A 47 -9.88 -9.12 -18.60
C SER A 47 -10.77 -10.25 -18.06
N SER A 48 -11.06 -10.23 -16.75
CA SER A 48 -12.03 -11.10 -16.07
C SER A 48 -12.61 -10.36 -14.86
N THR A 49 -13.90 -10.55 -14.63
CA THR A 49 -14.59 -10.14 -13.39
C THR A 49 -15.00 -11.35 -12.54
N GLU A 50 -14.68 -12.56 -12.99
CA GLU A 50 -14.91 -13.81 -12.25
C GLU A 50 -13.58 -14.25 -11.64
N LEU A 51 -13.52 -14.31 -10.32
CA LEU A 51 -12.34 -14.59 -9.52
C LEU A 51 -12.58 -15.76 -8.57
N SER A 52 -11.50 -16.23 -7.95
CA SER A 52 -11.57 -17.23 -6.88
C SER A 52 -11.05 -16.67 -5.56
N THR A 53 -11.47 -17.27 -4.46
CA THR A 53 -10.86 -17.00 -3.16
C THR A 53 -9.36 -17.30 -3.18
N GLY A 54 -8.58 -16.56 -2.39
CA GLY A 54 -7.12 -16.59 -2.35
C GLY A 54 -6.45 -15.38 -3.01
N THR A 55 -5.16 -15.48 -3.28
CA THR A 55 -4.38 -14.39 -3.87
C THR A 55 -4.69 -14.22 -5.35
N ASN A 56 -5.14 -13.03 -5.73
CA ASN A 56 -5.42 -12.62 -7.10
C ASN A 56 -4.45 -11.50 -7.49
N SER A 57 -3.93 -11.55 -8.71
CA SER A 57 -2.97 -10.57 -9.25
C SER A 57 -3.63 -9.73 -10.34
N PHE A 58 -3.53 -8.41 -10.22
CA PHE A 58 -4.02 -7.43 -11.17
C PHE A 58 -2.83 -6.71 -11.81
N GLU A 59 -2.74 -6.73 -13.13
CA GLU A 59 -1.77 -5.96 -13.90
C GLU A 59 -2.46 -4.72 -14.45
N VAL A 60 -2.28 -3.60 -13.77
CA VAL A 60 -2.92 -2.33 -14.09
C VAL A 60 -2.06 -1.57 -15.06
N THR A 61 -2.63 -1.15 -16.18
CA THR A 61 -1.99 -0.27 -17.16
C THR A 61 -2.87 0.95 -17.37
N ASN A 62 -2.29 2.12 -17.15
CA ASN A 62 -2.97 3.38 -17.42
C ASN A 62 -2.77 3.79 -18.88
N GLU A 63 -3.79 3.60 -19.71
CA GLU A 63 -3.86 4.08 -21.09
C GLU A 63 -4.57 5.44 -21.22
N GLY A 64 -4.94 6.05 -20.09
CA GLY A 64 -5.51 7.38 -20.00
C GLY A 64 -4.48 8.51 -20.14
N SER A 65 -4.98 9.74 -20.00
CA SER A 65 -4.17 10.96 -20.04
C SER A 65 -3.91 11.57 -18.66
N LYS A 66 -4.68 11.15 -17.65
CA LYS A 66 -4.52 11.55 -16.25
C LYS A 66 -3.73 10.50 -15.46
N ILE A 67 -3.19 10.90 -14.30
CA ILE A 67 -2.77 9.94 -13.26
C ILE A 67 -4.01 9.13 -12.84
N ASN A 68 -3.84 7.85 -12.50
CA ASN A 68 -4.94 6.95 -12.16
C ASN A 68 -4.59 6.17 -10.89
N GLU A 69 -5.61 5.71 -10.18
CA GLU A 69 -5.50 4.76 -9.08
C GLU A 69 -6.33 3.52 -9.43
N PHE A 70 -5.98 2.38 -8.84
CA PHE A 70 -6.79 1.18 -8.93
C PHE A 70 -6.97 0.54 -7.56
N TYR A 71 -8.23 0.35 -7.17
CA TYR A 71 -8.63 -0.24 -5.90
C TYR A 71 -9.36 -1.57 -6.13
N VAL A 72 -9.19 -2.49 -5.17
CA VAL A 72 -10.06 -3.65 -4.97
C VAL A 72 -10.67 -3.52 -3.59
N MET A 73 -12.00 -3.53 -3.50
CA MET A 73 -12.74 -3.22 -2.28
C MET A 73 -13.84 -4.25 -2.02
N THR A 74 -14.20 -4.42 -0.76
CA THR A 74 -15.42 -5.16 -0.39
C THR A 74 -16.67 -4.37 -0.78
N ALA A 75 -17.82 -5.04 -0.88
CA ALA A 75 -19.11 -4.37 -1.08
C ALA A 75 -19.50 -3.38 0.04
N ALA A 76 -18.82 -3.42 1.19
CA ALA A 76 -19.02 -2.48 2.31
C ALA A 76 -18.09 -1.25 2.22
N GLY A 77 -17.28 -1.13 1.17
CA GLY A 77 -16.37 0.00 0.98
C GLY A 77 -15.02 -0.14 1.68
N ARG A 78 -14.72 -1.27 2.34
CA ARG A 78 -13.37 -1.54 2.86
C ARG A 78 -12.41 -1.84 1.70
N VAL A 79 -11.29 -1.14 1.63
CA VAL A 79 -10.21 -1.43 0.66
C VAL A 79 -9.50 -2.73 1.05
N GLU A 80 -9.40 -3.66 0.10
CA GLU A 80 -8.63 -4.90 0.24
C GLU A 80 -7.22 -4.77 -0.38
N GLY A 81 -7.01 -3.80 -1.26
CA GLY A 81 -5.69 -3.42 -1.75
C GLY A 81 -5.80 -2.42 -2.89
N GLU A 82 -4.72 -1.68 -3.08
CA GLU A 82 -4.69 -0.58 -4.05
C GLU A 82 -3.30 -0.33 -4.61
N VAL A 83 -3.28 0.34 -5.76
CA VAL A 83 -2.09 0.93 -6.35
C VAL A 83 -2.44 2.32 -6.84
N GLU A 84 -1.76 3.31 -6.30
CA GLU A 84 -2.03 4.71 -6.59
C GLU A 84 -1.02 5.34 -7.54
N ASN A 85 -1.29 6.59 -7.92
CA ASN A 85 -0.37 7.42 -8.68
C ASN A 85 0.17 6.80 -9.99
N ILE A 86 -0.64 5.98 -10.66
CA ILE A 86 -0.28 5.32 -11.91
C ILE A 86 -0.25 6.35 -13.04
N GLY A 87 0.93 6.85 -13.39
CA GLY A 87 1.09 7.84 -14.46
C GLY A 87 0.66 7.34 -15.86
N PRO A 88 0.33 8.24 -16.80
CA PRO A 88 -0.02 7.86 -18.18
C PRO A 88 1.03 6.97 -18.85
N GLY A 89 0.59 5.81 -19.36
CA GLY A 89 1.42 4.80 -20.01
C GLY A 89 2.23 3.91 -19.05
N ALA A 90 2.11 4.11 -17.74
CA ALA A 90 2.72 3.25 -16.74
C ALA A 90 1.88 2.00 -16.47
N SER A 91 2.55 0.96 -15.98
CA SER A 91 1.92 -0.23 -15.44
C SER A 91 2.36 -0.48 -13.99
N ARG A 92 1.47 -1.10 -13.22
CA ARG A 92 1.68 -1.51 -11.83
C ARG A 92 1.00 -2.85 -11.58
N THR A 93 1.58 -3.65 -10.69
CA THR A 93 1.00 -4.91 -10.24
C THR A 93 0.43 -4.72 -8.84
N LEU A 94 -0.81 -5.17 -8.65
CA LEU A 94 -1.47 -5.26 -7.36
C LEU A 94 -1.83 -6.71 -7.06
N MET A 95 -1.39 -7.25 -5.93
CA MET A 95 -1.83 -8.55 -5.42
C MET A 95 -2.75 -8.38 -4.23
N VAL A 96 -3.89 -9.07 -4.25
CA VAL A 96 -4.92 -9.00 -3.21
C VAL A 96 -5.33 -10.40 -2.78
N GLU A 97 -5.34 -10.67 -1.47
CA GLU A 97 -5.89 -11.92 -0.92
C GLU A 97 -7.38 -11.76 -0.64
N LEU A 98 -8.22 -12.33 -1.50
CA LEU A 98 -9.68 -12.32 -1.35
C LEU A 98 -10.09 -13.56 -0.55
N ARG A 99 -10.23 -13.42 0.77
CA ARG A 99 -10.44 -14.55 1.68
C ARG A 99 -11.78 -15.25 1.48
N ASP A 100 -12.84 -14.48 1.26
CA ASP A 100 -14.21 -14.99 1.22
C ASP A 100 -14.85 -14.83 -0.16
N ALA A 101 -15.73 -15.78 -0.49
CA ALA A 101 -16.56 -15.68 -1.68
C ALA A 101 -17.63 -14.59 -1.51
N GLY A 102 -17.93 -13.87 -2.58
CA GLY A 102 -18.86 -12.74 -2.56
C GLY A 102 -18.62 -11.75 -3.68
N ASP A 103 -19.38 -10.67 -3.64
CA ASP A 103 -19.19 -9.54 -4.55
C ASP A 103 -18.17 -8.57 -3.95
N TYR A 104 -17.22 -8.17 -4.78
CA TYR A 104 -16.21 -7.15 -4.53
C TYR A 104 -16.31 -6.10 -5.64
N GLU A 105 -15.58 -5.01 -5.48
CA GLU A 105 -15.53 -3.91 -6.41
C GLU A 105 -14.09 -3.69 -6.88
N ALA A 106 -13.90 -3.52 -8.18
CA ALA A 106 -12.69 -2.99 -8.78
C ALA A 106 -12.97 -1.57 -9.25
N LEU A 107 -12.15 -0.60 -8.86
CA LEU A 107 -12.37 0.81 -9.13
C LEU A 107 -11.13 1.41 -9.78
N CYS A 108 -11.27 2.08 -10.92
CA CYS A 108 -10.22 2.98 -11.43
C CYS A 108 -10.64 4.43 -11.18
N LYS A 109 -9.72 5.28 -10.70
CA LYS A 109 -10.03 6.68 -10.34
C LYS A 109 -9.17 7.67 -11.15
N PRO A 110 -9.58 8.02 -12.39
CA PRO A 110 -8.78 8.87 -13.27
C PRO A 110 -8.75 10.31 -12.79
N GLY A 111 -7.55 10.76 -12.42
CA GLY A 111 -7.28 12.06 -11.83
C GLY A 111 -7.42 12.11 -10.32
N MET A 112 -7.52 10.96 -9.65
CA MET A 112 -7.45 10.82 -8.18
C MET A 112 -8.60 11.51 -7.42
N VAL A 113 -9.63 11.97 -8.14
CA VAL A 113 -10.75 12.76 -7.58
C VAL A 113 -12.09 12.18 -8.03
N GLY A 114 -13.06 12.22 -7.12
CA GLY A 114 -14.44 11.78 -7.33
C GLY A 114 -14.64 10.26 -7.23
N GLU A 115 -15.87 9.82 -7.52
CA GLU A 115 -16.35 8.44 -7.32
C GLU A 115 -15.66 7.35 -8.16
N GLY A 116 -14.80 7.72 -9.11
CA GLY A 116 -14.13 6.76 -10.01
C GLY A 116 -15.06 5.97 -10.94
N ILE A 117 -14.54 4.87 -11.48
CA ILE A 117 -15.20 4.03 -12.48
C ILE A 117 -15.11 2.57 -12.02
N SER A 118 -16.25 2.06 -11.55
CA SER A 118 -16.36 0.77 -10.87
C SER A 118 -16.75 -0.39 -11.78
N GLN A 119 -16.26 -1.59 -11.45
CA GLN A 119 -16.78 -2.88 -11.92
C GLN A 119 -16.97 -3.85 -10.76
N THR A 120 -18.05 -4.62 -10.78
CA THR A 120 -18.25 -5.70 -9.80
C THR A 120 -17.38 -6.91 -10.14
N LEU A 121 -16.68 -7.43 -9.15
CA LEU A 121 -15.94 -8.68 -9.16
C LEU A 121 -16.77 -9.76 -8.44
N GLN A 122 -16.97 -10.91 -9.06
CA GLN A 122 -17.60 -12.08 -8.45
C GLN A 122 -16.52 -13.06 -8.01
N VAL A 123 -16.35 -13.24 -6.70
CA VAL A 123 -15.38 -14.16 -6.10
C VAL A 123 -16.07 -15.44 -5.66
N THR A 124 -15.55 -16.58 -6.10
CA THR A 124 -16.11 -17.91 -5.78
C THR A 124 -15.08 -18.82 -5.12
N GLY A 125 -15.51 -19.75 -4.28
CA GLY A 125 -14.63 -20.70 -3.61
C GLY A 125 -14.95 -20.87 -2.14
N ASP A 126 -14.20 -21.74 -1.47
CA ASP A 126 -14.23 -21.85 -0.01
C ASP A 126 -13.45 -20.70 0.62
N SER A 127 -13.78 -20.33 1.86
CA SER A 127 -13.01 -19.32 2.60
C SER A 127 -11.57 -19.81 2.80
N VAL A 128 -10.59 -18.93 2.57
CA VAL A 128 -9.16 -19.24 2.68
C VAL A 128 -8.43 -18.15 3.47
N SER A 129 -7.30 -18.50 4.06
CA SER A 129 -6.41 -17.55 4.72
C SER A 129 -4.97 -17.97 4.50
N SER A 130 -4.12 -17.07 4.00
CA SER A 130 -2.70 -17.37 3.73
C SER A 130 -1.88 -17.65 5.00
N VAL A 131 -2.36 -17.19 6.16
CA VAL A 131 -1.72 -17.48 7.45
C VAL A 131 -2.08 -18.87 8.00
N GLU A 132 -3.10 -19.53 7.44
CA GLU A 132 -3.51 -20.86 7.92
C GLU A 132 -2.45 -21.91 7.55
N GLY A 133 -1.76 -22.42 8.57
CA GLY A 133 -0.67 -23.39 8.39
C GLY A 133 0.70 -22.77 8.10
N ASP A 134 0.82 -21.45 8.14
CA ASP A 134 2.08 -20.71 8.06
C ASP A 134 2.26 -19.82 9.31
N GLU A 135 2.96 -20.36 10.31
CA GLU A 135 3.20 -19.67 11.59
C GLU A 135 4.00 -18.38 11.42
N ALA A 136 4.89 -18.31 10.41
CA ALA A 136 5.71 -17.14 10.16
C ALA A 136 4.86 -15.98 9.59
N LEU A 137 3.93 -16.27 8.68
CA LEU A 137 2.98 -15.27 8.20
C LEU A 137 2.00 -14.82 9.29
N ALA A 138 1.54 -15.75 10.14
CA ALA A 138 0.65 -15.42 11.26
C ALA A 138 1.34 -14.45 12.25
N GLU A 139 2.58 -14.75 12.64
CA GLU A 139 3.36 -13.89 13.54
C GLU A 139 3.66 -12.52 12.89
N ALA A 140 3.95 -12.48 11.59
CA ALA A 140 4.15 -11.24 10.85
C ALA A 140 2.92 -10.32 10.91
N VAL A 141 1.73 -10.89 10.68
CA VAL A 141 0.46 -10.15 10.75
C VAL A 141 0.18 -9.64 12.16
N ASP A 142 0.35 -10.48 13.19
CA ASP A 142 0.13 -10.09 14.59
C ASP A 142 1.05 -8.94 15.03
N ASN A 143 2.33 -9.01 14.62
CA ASN A 143 3.31 -7.98 14.90
C ASN A 143 2.97 -6.66 14.18
N TYR A 144 2.55 -6.73 12.92
CA TYR A 144 2.16 -5.54 12.17
C TYR A 144 0.89 -4.89 12.71
N ILE A 145 -0.14 -5.68 13.06
CA ILE A 145 -1.35 -5.15 13.71
C ILE A 145 -0.99 -4.46 15.05
N SER A 146 -0.06 -5.03 15.82
CA SER A 146 0.43 -4.40 17.05
C SER A 146 1.14 -3.08 16.78
N TYR A 147 1.94 -3.00 15.70
CA TYR A 147 2.57 -1.77 15.25
C TYR A 147 1.54 -0.71 14.83
N VAL A 148 0.54 -1.08 14.03
CA VAL A 148 -0.55 -0.19 13.59
C VAL A 148 -1.29 0.40 14.78
N ARG A 149 -1.71 -0.43 15.73
CA ARG A 149 -2.40 0.02 16.95
C ARG A 149 -1.54 1.00 17.75
N ALA A 150 -0.25 0.72 17.88
CA ALA A 150 0.67 1.62 18.57
C ALA A 150 0.85 2.96 17.85
N GLN A 151 0.83 2.99 16.50
CA GLN A 151 0.87 4.26 15.75
C GLN A 151 -0.44 5.02 15.87
N ALA A 152 -1.61 4.35 15.82
CA ALA A 152 -2.92 4.98 15.98
C ALA A 152 -3.07 5.59 17.39
N ASP A 153 -2.69 4.86 18.45
CA ASP A 153 -2.71 5.38 19.82
C ASP A 153 -1.76 6.59 19.96
N ASN A 154 -0.58 6.52 19.34
CA ASN A 154 0.40 7.61 19.35
C ASN A 154 -0.09 8.84 18.57
N LEU A 155 -0.74 8.63 17.42
CA LEU A 155 -1.39 9.68 16.65
C LEU A 155 -2.42 10.41 17.51
N HIS A 156 -3.32 9.66 18.13
CA HIS A 156 -4.35 10.20 19.02
C HIS A 156 -3.73 11.01 20.18
N ASP A 157 -2.79 10.43 20.92
CA ASP A 157 -2.12 11.09 22.06
C ASP A 157 -1.37 12.38 21.68
N GLN A 158 -0.76 12.42 20.49
CA GLN A 158 -0.10 13.61 19.98
C GLN A 158 -1.12 14.66 19.51
N SER A 159 -2.21 14.22 18.89
CA SER A 159 -3.31 15.08 18.44
C SER A 159 -4.02 15.78 19.59
N GLU A 160 -4.14 15.18 20.76
CA GLU A 160 -4.68 15.87 21.95
C GLU A 160 -3.93 17.19 22.23
N LYS A 161 -2.61 17.22 22.07
CA LYS A 161 -1.80 18.44 22.29
C LYS A 161 -1.99 19.45 21.17
N PHE A 162 -2.05 18.98 19.93
CA PHE A 162 -2.30 19.83 18.75
C PHE A 162 -3.68 20.49 18.83
N ILE A 163 -4.72 19.70 19.12
CA ILE A 163 -6.10 20.16 19.31
C ILE A 163 -6.17 21.14 20.49
N ALA A 164 -5.54 20.85 21.63
CA ALA A 164 -5.51 21.76 22.76
C ALA A 164 -4.84 23.11 22.45
N ALA A 165 -3.77 23.11 21.64
CA ALA A 165 -3.14 24.34 21.16
C ALA A 165 -4.11 25.17 20.29
N ILE A 166 -4.89 24.51 19.44
CA ILE A 166 -5.94 25.15 18.62
C ILE A 166 -7.06 25.69 19.50
N GLU A 167 -7.61 24.90 20.41
CA GLU A 167 -8.67 25.35 21.33
C GLU A 167 -8.24 26.56 22.17
N GLY A 168 -6.98 26.59 22.60
CA GLY A 168 -6.34 27.69 23.32
C GLY A 168 -6.04 28.92 22.47
N GLY A 169 -6.18 28.85 21.14
CA GLY A 169 -5.85 29.94 20.22
C GLY A 169 -4.35 30.16 20.00
N ASN A 170 -3.52 29.16 20.28
CA ASN A 170 -2.06 29.27 20.19
C ASN A 170 -1.55 28.85 18.79
N VAL A 171 -1.57 29.80 17.84
CA VAL A 171 -1.17 29.57 16.45
C VAL A 171 0.28 29.06 16.34
N GLU A 172 1.22 29.64 17.08
CA GLU A 172 2.64 29.26 16.95
C GLU A 172 2.92 27.85 17.49
N GLU A 173 2.24 27.45 18.57
CA GLU A 173 2.34 26.09 19.10
C GLU A 173 1.67 25.08 18.16
N ALA A 174 0.48 25.39 17.64
CA ALA A 174 -0.19 24.53 16.66
C ALA A 174 0.69 24.33 15.41
N LYS A 175 1.30 25.39 14.89
CA LYS A 175 2.26 25.29 13.76
C LYS A 175 3.47 24.41 14.06
N ALA A 176 4.00 24.50 15.28
CA ALA A 176 5.15 23.69 15.68
C ALA A 176 4.81 22.21 15.84
N LEU A 177 3.57 21.90 16.21
CA LEU A 177 3.07 20.54 16.42
C LEU A 177 2.62 19.86 15.11
N PHE A 178 2.08 20.62 14.15
CA PHE A 178 1.50 20.11 12.90
C PHE A 178 2.34 19.02 12.19
N PRO A 179 3.62 19.24 11.83
CA PRO A 179 4.38 18.19 11.14
C PRO A 179 4.75 17.00 12.04
N VAL A 180 4.73 17.18 13.35
CA VAL A 180 5.08 16.13 14.32
C VAL A 180 3.88 15.22 14.57
N VAL A 181 2.68 15.80 14.66
CA VAL A 181 1.45 15.05 14.93
C VAL A 181 1.04 14.19 13.74
N ARG A 182 1.32 14.60 12.50
CA ARG A 182 1.06 13.80 11.29
C ARG A 182 1.93 12.55 11.17
N THR A 183 3.13 12.56 11.76
CA THR A 183 4.11 11.48 11.56
C THR A 183 3.58 10.06 11.84
N PRO A 184 2.79 9.78 12.90
CA PRO A 184 2.24 8.44 13.10
C PRO A 184 1.14 8.07 12.09
N TYR A 185 0.39 9.04 11.55
CA TYR A 185 -0.61 8.83 10.50
C TYR A 185 0.06 8.34 9.21
N GLU A 186 1.01 9.12 8.73
CA GLU A 186 1.83 8.86 7.53
C GLU A 186 2.58 7.51 7.57
N ARG A 187 2.87 6.98 8.75
CA ARG A 187 3.48 5.65 8.92
C ARG A 187 2.51 4.49 8.69
N ILE A 188 1.21 4.72 8.78
CA ILE A 188 0.14 3.71 8.67
C ILE A 188 -0.93 4.11 7.65
N GLU A 189 -0.65 5.08 6.80
CA GLU A 189 -1.57 5.63 5.79
C GLU A 189 -2.28 4.55 4.95
N PRO A 190 -1.61 3.49 4.43
CA PRO A 190 -2.29 2.39 3.74
C PRO A 190 -3.33 1.62 4.57
N VAL A 191 -3.27 1.75 5.90
CA VAL A 191 -4.24 1.16 6.82
C VAL A 191 -5.38 2.14 7.10
N ALA A 192 -5.09 3.44 7.17
CA ALA A 192 -6.11 4.48 7.35
C ALA A 192 -7.09 4.51 6.16
N GLU A 193 -6.58 4.40 4.94
CA GLU A 193 -7.36 4.32 3.68
C GLU A 193 -8.32 3.13 3.64
N ALA A 194 -7.98 2.03 4.33
CA ALA A 194 -8.82 0.84 4.36
C ALA A 194 -10.09 1.02 5.21
N PHE A 195 -10.19 2.08 6.02
CA PHE A 195 -11.37 2.31 6.86
C PHE A 195 -12.57 2.83 6.07
N PRO A 196 -13.79 2.34 6.37
CA PRO A 196 -15.01 2.78 5.68
C PRO A 196 -15.37 4.24 6.02
N ASN A 197 -16.39 4.75 5.34
CA ASN A 197 -16.95 6.10 5.53
C ASN A 197 -15.93 7.23 5.24
N ASP A 198 -15.05 7.00 4.28
CA ASP A 198 -14.08 8.00 3.81
C ASP A 198 -13.29 8.61 4.97
N LEU A 199 -12.82 7.77 5.91
CA LEU A 199 -12.09 8.24 7.08
C LEU A 199 -10.76 8.90 6.70
N ASP A 200 -10.01 8.33 5.77
CA ASP A 200 -8.78 8.93 5.25
C ASP A 200 -9.02 10.34 4.67
N PRO A 201 -9.98 10.58 3.75
CA PRO A 201 -10.29 11.93 3.29
C PRO A 201 -10.74 12.91 4.39
N ARG A 202 -11.42 12.44 5.44
CA ARG A 202 -11.76 13.29 6.60
C ARG A 202 -10.55 13.69 7.43
N LEU A 203 -9.53 12.84 7.47
CA LEU A 203 -8.28 13.10 8.18
C LEU A 203 -7.33 13.93 7.33
N ASP A 204 -7.21 13.65 6.04
CA ASP A 204 -6.07 14.14 5.25
C ASP A 204 -6.31 14.57 3.80
N LEU A 205 -7.55 14.87 3.42
CA LEU A 205 -7.80 15.37 2.06
C LEU A 205 -7.15 16.75 1.81
N ARG A 206 -6.39 16.86 0.72
CA ARG A 206 -5.74 18.10 0.27
C ARG A 206 -6.70 19.01 -0.47
N GLU A 207 -6.47 20.33 -0.42
CA GLU A 207 -7.33 21.30 -1.14
C GLU A 207 -7.34 21.04 -2.66
N ALA A 208 -6.24 20.54 -3.21
CA ALA A 208 -6.11 20.28 -4.65
C ALA A 208 -7.01 19.12 -5.14
N ASP A 209 -7.41 18.23 -4.24
CA ASP A 209 -8.13 17.00 -4.56
C ASP A 209 -9.63 17.08 -4.23
N LEU A 210 -10.10 18.23 -3.73
CA LEU A 210 -11.52 18.45 -3.45
C LEU A 210 -12.37 18.38 -4.73
N ALA A 211 -13.35 17.49 -4.72
CA ALA A 211 -14.49 17.57 -5.62
C ALA A 211 -15.51 18.62 -5.13
N ASP A 212 -16.36 19.11 -6.05
CA ASP A 212 -17.38 20.13 -5.75
C ASP A 212 -18.36 19.72 -4.62
N SER A 213 -18.49 18.42 -4.35
CA SER A 213 -19.38 17.85 -3.34
C SER A 213 -18.74 17.65 -1.97
N ASP A 214 -17.42 17.76 -1.86
CA ASP A 214 -16.69 17.26 -0.70
C ASP A 214 -16.77 18.23 0.48
N GLU A 215 -16.87 17.68 1.68
CA GLU A 215 -16.70 18.45 2.91
C GLU A 215 -15.22 18.44 3.29
N TRP A 216 -14.59 19.62 3.31
CA TRP A 216 -13.16 19.72 3.59
C TRP A 216 -12.87 19.86 5.09
N THR A 217 -12.30 18.80 5.67
CA THR A 217 -11.97 18.68 7.10
C THR A 217 -10.49 18.25 7.27
N GLY A 218 -10.11 17.75 8.45
CA GLY A 218 -8.78 17.16 8.64
C GLY A 218 -7.59 18.11 8.80
N PHE A 219 -6.39 17.54 8.71
CA PHE A 219 -5.12 18.22 8.94
C PHE A 219 -4.89 19.36 7.96
N HIS A 220 -5.02 19.14 6.64
CA HIS A 220 -4.74 20.19 5.64
C HIS A 220 -5.74 21.35 5.65
N ARG A 221 -7.00 21.10 6.05
CA ARG A 221 -7.96 22.18 6.30
C ARG A 221 -7.47 23.09 7.44
N ILE A 222 -6.96 22.50 8.53
CA ILE A 222 -6.40 23.24 9.68
C ILE A 222 -5.07 23.90 9.32
N GLU A 223 -4.22 23.23 8.53
CA GLU A 223 -2.96 23.76 8.01
C GLU A 223 -3.18 25.11 7.32
N LYS A 224 -4.17 25.18 6.43
CA LYS A 224 -4.52 26.43 5.73
C LYS A 224 -4.89 27.56 6.70
N ASP A 225 -5.69 27.25 7.72
CA ASP A 225 -6.08 28.25 8.75
C ASP A 225 -4.84 28.80 9.47
N LEU A 226 -3.90 27.92 9.81
CA LEU A 226 -2.68 28.28 10.51
C LEU A 226 -1.72 29.07 9.61
N TRP A 227 -1.44 28.63 8.39
CA TRP A 227 -0.39 29.24 7.54
C TRP A 227 -0.87 30.37 6.63
N VAL A 228 -2.03 30.24 6.00
CA VAL A 228 -2.55 31.24 5.06
C VAL A 228 -3.32 32.33 5.81
N ASP A 229 -4.25 31.91 6.65
CA ASP A 229 -5.12 32.82 7.40
C ASP A 229 -4.42 33.38 8.65
N GLY A 230 -3.46 32.64 9.20
CA GLY A 230 -2.62 33.09 10.31
C GLY A 230 -3.36 33.24 11.63
N LYS A 231 -4.52 32.60 11.79
CA LYS A 231 -5.41 32.79 12.94
C LYS A 231 -6.19 31.51 13.22
N ILE A 232 -6.52 31.30 14.48
CA ILE A 232 -7.50 30.30 14.90
C ILE A 232 -8.85 31.00 15.05
N THR A 233 -9.86 30.48 14.36
CA THR A 233 -11.25 30.94 14.45
C THR A 233 -12.11 29.90 15.18
N GLU A 234 -13.40 30.19 15.40
CA GLU A 234 -14.33 29.19 15.92
C GLU A 234 -14.55 28.04 14.93
N ASP A 235 -14.38 28.30 13.62
CA ASP A 235 -14.40 27.27 12.59
C ASP A 235 -13.18 26.34 12.70
N THR A 236 -11.98 26.90 12.87
CA THR A 236 -10.73 26.14 13.10
C THR A 236 -10.85 25.23 14.32
N LYS A 237 -11.49 25.70 15.40
CA LYS A 237 -11.74 24.89 16.60
C LYS A 237 -12.76 23.79 16.34
N ALA A 238 -13.79 24.05 15.53
CA ALA A 238 -14.73 23.02 15.11
C ALA A 238 -14.04 21.93 14.28
N MET A 239 -13.14 22.31 13.36
CA MET A 239 -12.34 21.37 12.58
C MET A 239 -11.40 20.54 13.48
N ALA A 240 -10.73 21.16 14.45
CA ALA A 240 -9.88 20.43 15.40
C ALA A 240 -10.68 19.45 16.28
N LYS A 241 -11.92 19.81 16.64
CA LYS A 241 -12.83 18.91 17.35
C LYS A 241 -13.24 17.72 16.47
N GLN A 242 -13.57 17.98 15.20
CA GLN A 242 -13.92 16.94 14.23
C GLN A 242 -12.75 15.98 14.02
N LEU A 243 -11.53 16.52 13.83
CA LEU A 243 -10.30 15.72 13.74
C LEU A 243 -10.14 14.77 14.94
N GLY A 244 -10.43 15.22 16.16
CA GLY A 244 -10.41 14.35 17.34
C GLY A 244 -11.42 13.20 17.27
N GLU A 245 -12.64 13.46 16.78
CA GLU A 245 -13.68 12.44 16.61
C GLU A 245 -13.32 11.43 15.50
N ASP A 246 -12.70 11.89 14.42
CA ASP A 246 -12.22 11.01 13.34
C ASP A 246 -11.04 10.14 13.81
N LEU A 247 -10.15 10.67 14.65
CA LEU A 247 -9.07 9.90 15.26
C LEU A 247 -9.58 8.86 16.29
N ASP A 248 -10.63 9.19 17.04
CA ASP A 248 -11.34 8.21 17.89
C ASP A 248 -11.89 7.05 17.04
N GLU A 249 -12.47 7.35 15.87
CA GLU A 249 -12.97 6.35 14.92
C GLU A 249 -11.83 5.46 14.38
N LEU A 250 -10.69 6.05 14.04
CA LEU A 250 -9.50 5.29 13.62
C LEU A 250 -9.02 4.34 14.72
N VAL A 251 -8.90 4.83 15.97
CA VAL A 251 -8.45 4.04 17.12
C VAL A 251 -9.44 2.92 17.44
N GLU A 252 -10.75 3.20 17.44
CA GLU A 252 -11.78 2.17 17.61
C GLU A 252 -11.70 1.13 16.49
N GLY A 253 -11.53 1.60 15.25
CA GLY A 253 -11.39 0.80 14.06
C GLY A 253 -10.24 -0.21 14.14
N VAL A 254 -9.01 0.22 14.40
CA VAL A 254 -7.83 -0.67 14.47
C VAL A 254 -7.88 -1.63 15.67
N ASN A 255 -8.65 -1.29 16.72
CA ASN A 255 -8.84 -2.12 17.90
C ASN A 255 -10.05 -3.04 17.82
N SER A 256 -10.87 -2.94 16.77
CA SER A 256 -12.00 -3.84 16.53
C SER A 256 -11.56 -5.28 16.32
N ASP A 257 -12.39 -6.24 16.77
CA ASP A 257 -12.21 -7.67 16.47
C ASP A 257 -12.35 -7.98 14.97
N GLU A 258 -12.96 -7.07 14.20
CA GLU A 258 -13.13 -7.18 12.74
C GLU A 258 -11.93 -6.62 11.97
N PHE A 259 -11.02 -5.90 12.63
CA PHE A 259 -9.81 -5.39 12.00
C PHE A 259 -8.86 -6.54 11.72
N SER A 260 -8.53 -6.72 10.44
CA SER A 260 -7.62 -7.75 9.99
C SER A 260 -6.79 -7.25 8.83
N VAL A 261 -5.56 -7.71 8.74
CA VAL A 261 -4.65 -7.46 7.63
C VAL A 261 -4.20 -8.81 7.07
N THR A 262 -3.97 -8.87 5.77
CA THR A 262 -3.37 -10.01 5.08
C THR A 262 -1.87 -9.78 4.90
N PRO A 263 -1.04 -10.83 4.85
CA PRO A 263 0.38 -10.66 4.57
C PRO A 263 0.67 -9.91 3.26
N VAL A 264 -0.16 -10.13 2.22
CA VAL A 264 0.02 -9.42 0.95
C VAL A 264 -0.36 -7.95 1.08
N GLN A 265 -1.38 -7.59 1.88
CA GLN A 265 -1.71 -6.20 2.19
C GLN A 265 -0.56 -5.47 2.90
N ILE A 266 0.16 -6.14 3.80
CA ILE A 266 1.36 -5.54 4.44
C ILE A 266 2.41 -5.21 3.37
N ALA A 267 2.65 -6.14 2.45
CA ALA A 267 3.61 -5.95 1.37
C ALA A 267 3.20 -4.86 0.39
N THR A 268 1.93 -4.79 -0.01
CA THR A 268 1.42 -3.77 -0.93
C THR A 268 1.36 -2.39 -0.27
N GLY A 269 0.95 -2.31 1.01
CA GLY A 269 0.99 -1.06 1.77
C GLY A 269 2.41 -0.52 1.94
N ALA A 270 3.40 -1.40 2.15
CA ALA A 270 4.81 -1.00 2.17
C ALA A 270 5.24 -0.37 0.84
N GLN A 271 4.75 -0.88 -0.28
CA GLN A 271 5.01 -0.32 -1.59
C GLN A 271 4.26 1.00 -1.82
N GLY A 272 2.98 1.07 -1.42
CA GLY A 272 2.13 2.26 -1.51
C GLY A 272 2.81 3.50 -0.91
N LEU A 273 3.24 3.39 0.35
CA LEU A 273 3.98 4.44 1.06
C LEU A 273 5.21 4.97 0.30
N LEU A 274 5.89 4.12 -0.47
CA LEU A 274 7.05 4.53 -1.26
C LEU A 274 6.66 5.14 -2.59
N ASP A 275 5.63 4.60 -3.23
CA ASP A 275 5.06 5.13 -4.46
C ASP A 275 4.53 6.56 -4.21
N GLU A 276 3.79 6.80 -3.12
CA GLU A 276 3.31 8.13 -2.72
C GLU A 276 4.42 9.18 -2.65
N ILE A 277 5.53 8.87 -1.97
CA ILE A 277 6.69 9.78 -1.95
C ILE A 277 7.19 9.99 -3.39
N ALA A 278 7.42 8.91 -4.13
CA ALA A 278 8.13 8.94 -5.41
C ALA A 278 7.36 9.69 -6.50
N THR A 279 6.03 9.64 -6.50
CA THR A 279 5.20 10.17 -7.60
C THR A 279 4.42 11.42 -7.24
N GLY A 280 3.95 11.53 -5.98
CA GLY A 280 3.15 12.66 -5.50
C GLY A 280 3.97 13.58 -4.62
N LYS A 281 4.20 13.18 -3.36
CA LYS A 281 4.75 14.04 -2.30
C LYS A 281 6.11 14.67 -2.68
N ILE A 282 6.93 14.04 -3.54
CA ILE A 282 8.17 14.64 -4.10
C ILE A 282 7.97 16.02 -4.77
N THR A 283 6.77 16.36 -5.22
CA THR A 283 6.49 17.67 -5.81
C THR A 283 6.36 18.76 -4.75
N GLY A 284 6.07 18.39 -3.49
CA GLY A 284 5.72 19.29 -2.39
C GLY A 284 4.24 19.64 -2.37
N GLU A 285 3.40 18.72 -2.83
CA GLU A 285 1.95 18.90 -2.96
C GLU A 285 1.18 18.61 -1.68
N GLU A 286 1.76 17.85 -0.75
CA GLU A 286 1.11 17.39 0.48
C GLU A 286 0.86 18.57 1.41
N ASP A 287 1.96 19.16 1.88
CA ASP A 287 1.96 20.30 2.80
C ASP A 287 2.07 21.62 2.02
N ILE A 288 1.11 21.90 1.15
CA ILE A 288 1.20 23.04 0.22
C ILE A 288 1.22 24.41 0.92
N PHE A 289 0.84 24.49 2.20
CA PHE A 289 0.84 25.74 2.97
C PHE A 289 2.02 25.84 3.96
N SER A 290 2.40 24.74 4.59
CA SER A 290 3.40 24.67 5.65
C SER A 290 4.79 24.23 5.15
N HIS A 291 4.83 23.53 4.02
CA HIS A 291 6.01 22.98 3.37
C HIS A 291 6.84 22.09 4.30
N THR A 292 6.15 21.21 5.03
CA THR A 292 6.74 20.26 5.97
C THR A 292 6.87 18.84 5.41
N ASP A 293 6.76 18.67 4.10
CA ASP A 293 6.66 17.37 3.40
C ASP A 293 7.79 16.39 3.75
N LEU A 294 8.97 16.88 4.18
CA LEU A 294 10.07 16.01 4.62
C LEU A 294 9.77 15.22 5.90
N TYR A 295 8.84 15.68 6.74
CA TYR A 295 8.35 14.90 7.88
C TYR A 295 7.53 13.72 7.38
N ASP A 296 6.65 13.96 6.42
CA ASP A 296 5.80 12.94 5.81
C ASP A 296 6.65 11.93 5.02
N PHE A 297 7.62 12.39 4.22
CA PHE A 297 8.56 11.49 3.53
C PHE A 297 9.32 10.57 4.51
N GLN A 298 9.75 11.13 5.64
CA GLN A 298 10.44 10.35 6.67
C GLN A 298 9.50 9.33 7.29
N ALA A 299 8.25 9.70 7.52
CA ALA A 299 7.24 8.85 8.11
C ALA A 299 6.81 7.73 7.15
N ASN A 300 6.53 8.01 5.87
CA ASN A 300 6.19 6.96 4.91
C ASN A 300 7.37 5.98 4.71
N LEU A 301 8.62 6.49 4.67
CA LEU A 301 9.82 5.63 4.61
C LEU A 301 9.92 4.71 5.85
N GLU A 302 9.63 5.24 7.04
CA GLU A 302 9.62 4.47 8.29
C GLU A 302 8.49 3.45 8.34
N GLY A 303 7.28 3.83 7.89
CA GLY A 303 6.12 2.95 7.80
C GLY A 303 6.36 1.79 6.84
N SER A 304 6.88 2.08 5.64
CA SER A 304 7.25 1.09 4.65
C SER A 304 8.32 0.13 5.22
N ARG A 305 9.36 0.67 5.86
CA ARG A 305 10.39 -0.16 6.50
C ARG A 305 9.81 -1.03 7.62
N ALA A 306 8.88 -0.52 8.41
CA ALA A 306 8.23 -1.29 9.48
C ALA A 306 7.36 -2.43 8.94
N ALA A 307 6.63 -2.20 7.84
CA ALA A 307 5.86 -3.23 7.14
C ALA A 307 6.77 -4.33 6.56
N ILE A 308 7.90 -3.96 5.94
CA ILE A 308 8.91 -4.93 5.51
C ILE A 308 9.54 -5.67 6.69
N ALA A 309 9.83 -4.97 7.79
CA ALA A 309 10.40 -5.56 9.00
C ALA A 309 9.46 -6.62 9.62
N ALA A 310 8.13 -6.40 9.54
CA ALA A 310 7.16 -7.40 9.99
C ALA A 310 7.22 -8.69 9.16
N LEU A 311 7.62 -8.59 7.89
CA LEU A 311 7.70 -9.70 6.94
C LEU A 311 9.10 -10.36 6.86
N GLU A 312 10.05 -10.01 7.72
CA GLU A 312 11.44 -10.48 7.64
C GLU A 312 11.56 -12.01 7.60
N THR A 313 10.91 -12.70 8.54
CA THR A 313 10.97 -14.17 8.64
C THR A 313 10.46 -14.85 7.36
N PRO A 314 9.21 -14.59 6.89
CA PRO A 314 8.73 -15.22 5.66
C PRO A 314 9.52 -14.77 4.41
N LEU A 315 10.05 -13.53 4.37
CA LEU A 315 10.91 -13.08 3.28
C LEU A 315 12.21 -13.87 3.20
N GLU A 316 12.92 -14.04 4.32
CA GLU A 316 14.18 -14.78 4.35
C GLU A 316 13.99 -16.27 4.06
N GLU A 317 12.89 -16.88 4.51
CA GLU A 317 12.58 -18.27 4.21
C GLU A 317 12.29 -18.51 2.72
N ARG A 318 11.61 -17.56 2.07
CA ARG A 318 11.12 -17.71 0.68
C ARG A 318 12.07 -17.13 -0.36
N SER A 319 12.86 -16.12 0.00
CA SER A 319 13.80 -15.43 -0.89
C SER A 319 15.03 -14.92 -0.11
N PRO A 320 15.97 -15.81 0.29
CA PRO A 320 17.15 -15.43 1.06
C PRO A 320 17.97 -14.33 0.38
N GLY A 321 18.32 -13.28 1.14
CA GLY A 321 19.15 -12.16 0.69
C GLY A 321 18.37 -11.01 0.03
N THR A 322 17.07 -11.18 -0.24
CA THR A 322 16.23 -10.06 -0.70
C THR A 322 16.11 -8.98 0.37
N LEU A 323 16.02 -9.35 1.66
CA LEU A 323 15.92 -8.40 2.76
C LEU A 323 17.17 -7.52 2.89
N ASP A 324 18.37 -8.08 2.69
CA ASP A 324 19.63 -7.34 2.73
C ASP A 324 19.66 -6.23 1.66
N GLU A 325 19.23 -6.55 0.43
CA GLU A 325 19.16 -5.57 -0.65
C GLU A 325 18.14 -4.46 -0.33
N ILE A 326 16.95 -4.82 0.14
CA ILE A 326 15.91 -3.84 0.51
C ILE A 326 16.41 -2.92 1.62
N ASN A 327 17.04 -3.46 2.67
CA ASN A 327 17.58 -2.68 3.77
C ASN A 327 18.69 -1.71 3.33
N GLU A 328 19.59 -2.14 2.42
CA GLU A 328 20.60 -1.26 1.84
C GLU A 328 19.96 -0.08 1.10
N ARG A 329 18.89 -0.31 0.35
CA ARG A 329 18.16 0.74 -0.38
C ARG A 329 17.44 1.69 0.56
N PHE A 330 16.79 1.20 1.61
CA PHE A 330 16.19 2.07 2.61
C PHE A 330 17.24 2.94 3.30
N ASP A 331 18.42 2.39 3.62
CA ASP A 331 19.51 3.15 4.24
C ASP A 331 20.03 4.25 3.30
N GLN A 332 20.11 3.99 1.99
CA GLN A 332 20.48 4.99 0.99
C GLN A 332 19.49 6.16 0.95
N VAL A 333 18.18 5.89 0.95
CA VAL A 333 17.16 6.95 0.99
C VAL A 333 17.22 7.71 2.32
N GLN A 334 17.36 7.01 3.44
CA GLN A 334 17.49 7.61 4.77
C GLN A 334 18.71 8.54 4.86
N GLU A 335 19.85 8.15 4.30
CA GLU A 335 21.05 9.00 4.23
C GLU A 335 20.82 10.29 3.44
N LEU A 336 20.01 10.23 2.36
CA LEU A 336 19.62 11.42 1.62
C LEU A 336 18.69 12.33 2.42
N LEU A 337 17.64 11.79 3.04
CA LEU A 337 16.72 12.57 3.89
C LEU A 337 17.46 13.24 5.06
N ASN A 338 18.45 12.56 5.65
CA ASN A 338 19.26 13.10 6.74
C ASN A 338 20.04 14.38 6.36
N LYS A 339 20.31 14.61 5.07
CA LYS A 339 20.94 15.86 4.60
C LYS A 339 20.05 17.10 4.82
N TYR A 340 18.75 16.91 5.01
CA TYR A 340 17.76 17.97 5.15
C TYR A 340 17.31 18.20 6.61
N ARG A 341 17.90 17.51 7.58
CA ARG A 341 17.63 17.71 9.01
C ARG A 341 18.07 19.10 9.49
N GLU A 342 17.26 19.71 10.35
CA GLU A 342 17.58 20.93 11.10
C GLU A 342 17.21 20.72 12.57
N GLY A 343 18.22 20.44 13.40
CA GLY A 343 18.00 20.01 14.79
C GLY A 343 17.30 18.65 14.82
N ASP A 344 16.22 18.56 15.61
CA ASP A 344 15.39 17.35 15.68
C ASP A 344 14.37 17.26 14.54
N GLY A 345 14.23 18.32 13.75
CA GLY A 345 13.26 18.45 12.64
C GLY A 345 13.90 18.47 11.25
N PHE A 346 13.16 19.01 10.28
CA PHE A 346 13.60 19.20 8.90
C PHE A 346 13.55 20.67 8.47
N ILE A 347 14.35 21.03 7.48
CA ILE A 347 14.19 22.28 6.75
C ILE A 347 12.83 22.28 6.01
N SER A 348 12.28 23.47 5.70
CA SER A 348 11.13 23.58 4.80
C SER A 348 11.46 23.04 3.40
N TYR A 349 10.49 22.36 2.77
CA TYR A 349 10.65 21.72 1.47
C TYR A 349 10.94 22.69 0.32
N ASP A 350 10.59 23.97 0.48
CA ASP A 350 10.98 25.07 -0.42
C ASP A 350 12.51 25.19 -0.61
N LYS A 351 13.28 24.73 0.37
CA LYS A 351 14.76 24.77 0.34
C LYS A 351 15.36 23.57 -0.41
N VAL A 352 14.56 22.54 -0.71
CA VAL A 352 15.01 21.35 -1.45
C VAL A 352 14.93 21.64 -2.94
N THR A 353 16.11 21.80 -3.56
CA THR A 353 16.23 22.21 -4.97
C THR A 353 15.86 21.09 -5.94
N GLU A 354 15.48 21.43 -7.17
CA GLU A 354 15.16 20.43 -8.20
C GLU A 354 16.26 19.35 -8.41
N PRO A 355 17.57 19.66 -8.44
CA PRO A 355 18.60 18.63 -8.50
C PRO A 355 18.61 17.69 -7.29
N GLN A 356 18.32 18.20 -6.10
CA GLN A 356 18.22 17.41 -4.86
C GLN A 356 16.98 16.52 -4.85
N ARG A 357 15.84 17.03 -5.34
CA ARG A 357 14.62 16.23 -5.53
C ARG A 357 14.89 15.07 -6.49
N LYS A 358 15.57 15.31 -7.62
CA LYS A 358 15.97 14.25 -8.57
C LYS A 358 16.93 13.22 -7.96
N GLU A 359 17.85 13.62 -7.09
CA GLU A 359 18.72 12.68 -6.36
C GLU A 359 17.90 11.77 -5.44
N LEU A 360 16.92 12.34 -4.73
CA LEU A 360 16.01 11.58 -3.88
C LEU A 360 15.10 10.64 -4.70
N SER A 361 14.49 11.13 -5.78
CA SER A 361 13.66 10.31 -6.68
C SER A 361 14.43 9.11 -7.22
N ALA A 362 15.68 9.29 -7.66
CA ALA A 362 16.46 8.18 -8.20
C ALA A 362 16.77 7.10 -7.15
N ALA A 363 16.95 7.48 -5.88
CA ALA A 363 17.13 6.53 -4.80
C ALA A 363 15.81 5.82 -4.43
N LEU A 364 14.70 6.56 -4.43
CA LEU A 364 13.36 6.01 -4.23
C LEU A 364 12.99 5.02 -5.34
N ASP A 365 13.26 5.32 -6.61
CA ASP A 365 13.00 4.41 -7.74
C ASP A 365 13.65 3.03 -7.50
N HIS A 366 14.91 3.02 -7.03
CA HIS A 366 15.62 1.78 -6.72
C HIS A 366 15.07 1.05 -5.49
N LEU A 367 14.59 1.79 -4.49
CA LEU A 367 13.95 1.21 -3.31
C LEU A 367 12.58 0.61 -3.68
N THR A 368 11.75 1.35 -4.40
CA THR A 368 10.44 0.90 -4.88
C THR A 368 10.57 -0.35 -5.77
N GLU A 369 11.55 -0.40 -6.68
CA GLU A 369 11.81 -1.60 -7.50
C GLU A 369 12.17 -2.83 -6.65
N ALA A 370 12.94 -2.65 -5.57
CA ALA A 370 13.28 -3.74 -4.67
C ALA A 370 12.06 -4.20 -3.84
N VAL A 371 11.29 -3.25 -3.29
CA VAL A 371 10.11 -3.54 -2.47
C VAL A 371 8.95 -4.13 -3.29
N ALA A 372 8.80 -3.76 -4.56
CA ALA A 372 7.74 -4.31 -5.42
C ALA A 372 7.81 -5.84 -5.60
N GLN A 373 8.96 -6.47 -5.35
CA GLN A 373 9.11 -7.92 -5.41
C GLN A 373 8.46 -8.63 -4.20
N VAL A 374 8.28 -7.93 -3.08
CA VAL A 374 7.84 -8.50 -1.79
C VAL A 374 6.44 -9.10 -1.91
N GLN A 375 5.49 -8.41 -2.54
CA GLN A 375 4.12 -8.93 -2.71
C GLN A 375 4.10 -10.30 -3.40
N GLY A 376 4.91 -10.49 -4.46
CA GLY A 376 5.01 -11.76 -5.18
C GLY A 376 5.80 -12.85 -4.44
N ILE A 377 6.63 -12.50 -3.46
CA ILE A 377 7.31 -13.46 -2.58
C ILE A 377 6.35 -13.92 -1.47
N ILE A 378 5.60 -12.98 -0.89
CA ILE A 378 4.65 -13.23 0.20
C ILE A 378 3.38 -13.92 -0.29
N ALA A 379 2.99 -13.75 -1.55
CA ALA A 379 1.83 -14.42 -2.14
C ALA A 379 2.04 -15.93 -2.43
N LYS A 380 3.27 -16.45 -2.37
CA LYS A 380 3.60 -17.87 -2.62
C LYS A 380 3.39 -18.73 -1.38
#